data_AF-A0A7C0UXZ6-F1
#
_entry.id   AF-A0A7C0UXZ6-F1
#
_cell.length_a   1.000
_cell.length_b   1.000
_cell.length_c   1.000
_cell.angle_alpha   90.00
_cell.angle_beta   90.00
_cell.angle_gamma   90.00
#
_symmetry.space_group_name_H-M   'P 1'
#
loop_
_entity.id
_entity.type
_entity.pdbx_description
1 polymer ?
#
loop_
_entity_poly.entity_id
_entity_poly.type
_entity_poly.pdbx_seq_one_letter_code
_entity_poly.pdbx_strand_id
1 'polypeptide(L)'
;MFHGRPWTIVTSIFVHGNVGHLLLNMIALFFFGRVLEEEITGKKFMLIFLSGGIVGNILCLFFYPFTEYVVGASAAIFSIMGAAMIKKPFEFIFFPSIVPVPVIYAGLIFIFSDVLAVFFGITGNPNVAHVGHLGGLATGLLWGLHEAGFKKTLLVILLIIISVVVLMPFLLLFFKIFDYTSIISSLV
;
A
#
# COMPACT_ATOMS: atom_id res chain seq x y z
N MET A 1 17.74 -7.05 -12.71
CA MET A 1 16.74 -7.96 -12.17
C MET A 1 17.33 -9.35 -12.19
N PHE A 2 17.62 -9.86 -11.01
CA PHE A 2 18.11 -11.18 -10.62
C PHE A 2 19.19 -11.93 -11.44
N HIS A 3 19.53 -11.64 -12.71
CA HIS A 3 20.73 -12.11 -13.45
C HIS A 3 21.19 -13.57 -13.15
N GLY A 4 20.27 -14.54 -13.12
CA GLY A 4 20.59 -15.94 -12.79
C GLY A 4 20.85 -16.23 -11.29
N ARG A 5 20.45 -15.33 -10.39
CA ARG A 5 20.61 -15.35 -8.94
C ARG A 5 19.24 -15.48 -8.24
N PRO A 6 18.56 -16.64 -8.32
CA PRO A 6 17.18 -16.79 -7.85
C PRO A 6 16.96 -16.45 -6.38
N TRP A 7 17.98 -16.60 -5.52
CA TRP A 7 17.92 -16.21 -4.10
C TRP A 7 17.59 -14.72 -3.90
N THR A 8 17.89 -13.87 -4.89
CA THR A 8 17.61 -12.44 -4.82
C THR A 8 16.13 -12.08 -4.84
N ILE A 9 15.23 -13.00 -5.23
CA ILE A 9 13.78 -12.85 -5.03
C ILE A 9 13.44 -12.69 -3.54
N VAL A 10 14.18 -13.36 -2.66
CA VAL A 10 13.97 -13.30 -1.21
C VAL A 10 14.91 -12.29 -0.57
N THR A 11 16.20 -12.32 -0.89
CA THR A 11 17.18 -11.50 -0.18
C THR A 11 17.04 -10.01 -0.47
N SER A 12 16.48 -9.61 -1.63
CA SER A 12 16.27 -8.20 -1.95
C SER A 12 15.26 -7.50 -1.04
N ILE A 13 14.37 -8.24 -0.38
CA ILE A 13 13.40 -7.73 0.60
C ILE A 13 14.12 -7.00 1.75
N PHE A 14 15.35 -7.41 2.08
CA PHE A 14 16.12 -6.90 3.21
C PHE A 14 17.15 -5.83 2.82
N VAL A 15 17.36 -5.59 1.52
CA VAL A 15 18.33 -4.62 1.01
C VAL A 15 17.62 -3.33 0.63
N HIS A 16 18.25 -2.18 0.88
CA HIS A 16 17.65 -0.88 0.57
C HIS A 16 18.64 -0.03 -0.23
N GLY A 17 18.13 0.70 -1.23
CA GLY A 17 18.96 1.53 -2.11
C GLY A 17 19.58 2.75 -1.44
N ASN A 18 19.02 3.23 -0.32
CA ASN A 18 19.56 4.32 0.49
C ASN A 18 18.93 4.35 1.90
N VAL A 19 19.47 5.19 2.78
CA VAL A 19 19.03 5.33 4.17
C VAL A 19 17.59 5.84 4.27
N GLY A 20 17.19 6.82 3.44
CA GLY A 20 15.83 7.34 3.46
C GLY A 20 14.79 6.28 3.10
N HIS A 21 15.09 5.43 2.11
CA HIS A 21 14.27 4.30 1.73
C HIS A 21 14.16 3.28 2.88
N LEU A 22 15.25 2.97 3.58
CA LEU A 22 15.20 2.12 4.77
C LEU A 22 14.31 2.73 5.86
N LEU A 23 14.53 4.01 6.21
CA LEU A 23 13.76 4.68 7.27
C LEU A 23 12.26 4.71 6.97
N LEU A 24 11.87 5.01 5.73
CA LEU A 24 10.46 5.00 5.33
C LEU A 24 9.84 3.60 5.43
N ASN A 25 10.57 2.55 5.05
CA ASN A 25 10.08 1.18 5.26
C ASN A 25 9.95 0.84 6.74
N MET A 26 10.89 1.25 7.60
CA MET A 26 10.80 1.00 9.03
C MET A 26 9.61 1.73 9.67
N ILE A 27 9.37 2.99 9.30
CA ILE A 27 8.22 3.76 9.78
C ILE A 27 6.91 3.11 9.31
N ALA A 28 6.79 2.78 8.02
CA ALA A 28 5.60 2.14 7.47
C ALA A 28 5.36 0.77 8.14
N LEU A 29 6.41 -0.04 8.31
CA LEU A 29 6.34 -1.33 9.00
C LEU A 29 5.94 -1.16 10.47
N PHE A 30 6.42 -0.13 11.17
CA PHE A 30 6.02 0.12 12.54
C PHE A 30 4.52 0.39 12.65
N PHE A 31 3.98 1.29 11.82
CA PHE A 31 2.56 1.64 11.88
C PHE A 31 1.64 0.51 11.41
N PHE A 32 1.85 -0.03 10.21
CA PHE A 32 1.00 -1.11 9.70
C PHE A 32 1.25 -2.43 10.41
N GLY A 33 2.50 -2.71 10.78
CA GLY A 33 2.91 -3.92 11.46
C GLY A 33 2.28 -4.04 12.83
N ARG A 34 2.30 -2.97 13.64
CA ARG A 34 1.67 -2.97 14.95
C ARG A 34 0.19 -3.32 14.89
N VAL A 35 -0.55 -2.71 13.96
CA VAL A 35 -1.99 -2.97 13.79
C VAL A 35 -2.27 -4.45 13.51
N LEU A 36 -1.43 -5.09 12.69
CA LEU A 36 -1.62 -6.49 12.35
C LEU A 36 -1.09 -7.43 13.44
N GLU A 37 0.03 -7.11 14.08
CA GLU A 37 0.66 -7.94 15.12
C GLU A 37 -0.27 -8.14 16.33
N GLU A 38 -1.09 -7.15 16.67
CA GLU A 38 -2.13 -7.27 17.71
C GLU A 38 -3.22 -8.31 17.37
N GLU A 39 -3.32 -8.73 16.11
CA GLU A 39 -4.39 -9.60 15.60
C GLU A 39 -3.93 -11.01 15.21
N ILE A 40 -2.63 -11.25 15.07
CA ILE A 40 -2.06 -12.51 14.59
C ILE A 40 -0.77 -12.89 15.32
N THR A 41 -0.40 -14.17 15.28
CA THR A 41 0.89 -14.63 15.83
C THR A 41 2.07 -14.12 15.00
N GLY A 42 3.25 -13.95 15.63
CA GLY A 42 4.49 -13.57 14.94
C GLY A 42 4.88 -14.50 13.77
N LYS A 43 4.59 -15.81 13.86
CA LYS A 43 4.81 -16.75 12.73
C LYS A 43 3.97 -16.37 11.51
N LYS A 44 2.68 -16.09 11.70
CA LYS A 44 1.80 -15.64 10.61
C LYS A 44 2.24 -14.28 10.08
N PHE A 45 2.61 -13.35 10.95
CA PHE A 45 3.15 -12.05 10.54
C PHE A 45 4.33 -12.21 9.59
N MET A 46 5.30 -13.05 9.95
CA MET A 46 6.46 -13.33 9.11
C MET A 46 6.08 -13.99 7.78
N LEU A 47 5.10 -14.91 7.77
CA LEU A 47 4.60 -15.52 6.54
C LEU A 47 3.91 -14.51 5.62
N ILE A 48 3.08 -13.62 6.15
CA ILE A 48 2.41 -12.56 5.36
C ILE A 48 3.48 -11.61 4.78
N PHE A 49 4.42 -11.17 5.60
CA PHE A 49 5.52 -10.30 5.18
C PHE A 49 6.34 -10.95 4.04
N LEU A 50 6.86 -12.16 4.26
CA LEU A 50 7.71 -12.83 3.28
C LEU A 50 6.95 -13.20 2.00
N SER A 51 5.74 -13.73 2.12
CA SER A 51 4.95 -14.12 0.94
C SER A 51 4.60 -12.91 0.07
N GLY A 52 4.23 -11.79 0.68
CA GLY A 52 3.97 -10.55 -0.05
C GLY A 52 5.20 -10.00 -0.76
N GLY A 53 6.35 -10.00 -0.09
CA GLY A 53 7.62 -9.58 -0.70
C GLY A 53 8.03 -10.47 -1.88
N ILE A 54 7.88 -11.78 -1.73
CA ILE A 54 8.19 -12.76 -2.78
C ILE A 54 7.24 -12.60 -3.97
N VAL A 55 5.92 -12.53 -3.74
CA VAL A 55 4.93 -12.35 -4.81
C VAL A 55 5.13 -11.01 -5.53
N GLY A 56 5.39 -9.93 -4.78
CA GLY A 56 5.70 -8.63 -5.37
C GLY A 56 6.95 -8.68 -6.25
N ASN A 57 8.04 -9.28 -5.76
CA ASN A 57 9.28 -9.43 -6.53
C ASN A 57 9.12 -10.33 -7.76
N ILE A 58 8.31 -11.39 -7.66
CA ILE A 58 7.97 -12.24 -8.81
C ILE A 58 7.17 -11.44 -9.82
N LEU A 59 6.17 -10.66 -9.39
CA LEU A 59 5.36 -9.86 -10.29
C LEU A 59 6.22 -8.84 -11.04
N CYS A 60 7.15 -8.19 -10.36
CA CYS A 60 8.13 -7.30 -10.98
C CYS A 60 8.86 -7.95 -12.18
N LEU A 61 9.18 -9.25 -12.13
CA LEU A 61 9.87 -9.96 -13.24
C LEU A 61 9.13 -9.94 -14.57
N PHE A 62 7.81 -9.76 -14.54
CA PHE A 62 6.98 -9.72 -15.74
C PHE A 62 6.80 -8.31 -16.30
N PHE A 63 7.10 -7.28 -15.51
CA PHE A 63 6.76 -5.88 -15.84
C PHE A 63 7.95 -4.94 -15.92
N TYR A 64 9.12 -5.30 -15.38
CA TYR A 64 10.32 -4.47 -15.48
C TYR A 64 11.45 -5.15 -16.25
N PRO A 65 12.31 -4.37 -16.93
CA PRO A 65 13.47 -4.91 -17.63
C PRO A 65 14.42 -5.67 -16.72
N PHE A 66 15.05 -6.73 -17.25
CA PHE A 66 16.05 -7.50 -16.52
C PHE A 66 17.31 -6.71 -16.14
N THR A 67 17.49 -5.49 -16.65
CA THR A 67 18.58 -4.57 -16.28
C THR A 67 18.33 -3.84 -14.96
N GLU A 68 17.10 -3.79 -14.45
CA GLU A 68 16.74 -2.98 -13.27
C GLU A 68 16.80 -3.78 -11.97
N TYR A 69 17.25 -3.15 -10.88
CA TYR A 69 17.34 -3.79 -9.57
C TYR A 69 16.15 -3.41 -8.69
N VAL A 70 15.38 -4.40 -8.25
CA VAL A 70 14.31 -4.24 -7.26
C VAL A 70 14.85 -4.64 -5.90
N VAL A 71 14.83 -3.69 -4.95
CA VAL A 71 15.26 -3.87 -3.57
C VAL A 71 14.29 -3.15 -2.63
N GLY A 72 14.14 -3.67 -1.42
CA GLY A 72 13.39 -3.02 -0.34
C GLY A 72 12.26 -3.88 0.22
N ALA A 73 11.88 -3.58 1.46
CA ALA A 73 10.82 -4.28 2.17
C ALA A 73 9.41 -3.87 1.75
N SER A 74 9.26 -2.88 0.87
CA SER A 74 7.99 -2.20 0.62
C SER A 74 6.89 -3.14 0.11
N ALA A 75 7.15 -4.04 -0.83
CA ALA A 75 6.15 -5.04 -1.25
C ALA A 75 5.68 -5.95 -0.08
N ALA A 76 6.60 -6.33 0.81
CA ALA A 76 6.27 -7.09 2.02
C ALA A 76 5.40 -6.27 2.99
N ILE A 77 5.70 -4.98 3.16
CA ILE A 77 4.92 -4.06 4.00
C ILE A 77 3.54 -3.80 3.40
N PHE A 78 3.41 -3.67 2.08
CA PHE A 78 2.10 -3.57 1.43
C PHE A 78 1.24 -4.80 1.69
N SER A 79 1.86 -5.98 1.86
CA SER A 79 1.15 -7.19 2.30
C SER A 79 0.65 -7.10 3.74
N ILE A 80 1.48 -6.62 4.66
CA ILE A 80 1.06 -6.33 6.03
C ILE A 80 -0.10 -5.33 6.05
N MET A 81 0.02 -4.24 5.29
CA MET A 81 -1.01 -3.21 5.14
C MET A 81 -2.31 -3.80 4.61
N GLY A 82 -2.26 -4.59 3.53
CA GLY A 82 -3.45 -5.24 2.95
C GLY A 82 -4.17 -6.16 3.95
N ALA A 83 -3.42 -6.93 4.74
CA ALA A 83 -4.01 -7.75 5.79
C ALA A 83 -4.64 -6.89 6.91
N ALA A 84 -3.95 -5.82 7.33
CA ALA A 84 -4.43 -4.88 8.35
C ALA A 84 -5.72 -4.15 7.91
N MET A 85 -5.82 -3.77 6.63
CA MET A 85 -7.02 -3.17 6.04
C MET A 85 -8.28 -4.02 6.24
N ILE A 86 -8.16 -5.35 6.27
CA ILE A 86 -9.31 -6.24 6.49
C ILE A 86 -9.50 -6.55 7.98
N LYS A 87 -8.40 -6.80 8.70
CA LYS A 87 -8.46 -7.21 10.12
C LYS A 87 -8.91 -6.06 11.02
N LYS A 88 -8.39 -4.85 10.79
CA LYS A 88 -8.58 -3.66 11.62
C LYS A 88 -8.69 -2.40 10.74
N PRO A 89 -9.72 -2.32 9.85
CA PRO A 89 -9.87 -1.23 8.87
C PRO A 89 -9.91 0.17 9.49
N PHE A 90 -10.50 0.29 10.68
CA PHE A 90 -10.76 1.56 11.34
C PHE A 90 -9.79 1.88 12.48
N GLU A 91 -8.71 1.11 12.61
CA GLU A 91 -7.61 1.44 13.53
C GLU A 91 -6.89 2.70 13.02
N PHE A 92 -6.58 3.63 13.91
CA PHE A 92 -5.99 4.91 13.53
C PHE A 92 -4.46 4.84 13.57
N ILE A 93 -3.82 5.32 12.51
CA ILE A 93 -2.36 5.41 12.39
C ILE A 93 -1.93 6.80 11.93
N PHE A 94 -0.70 7.19 12.26
CA PHE A 94 -0.09 8.47 11.87
C PHE A 94 0.80 8.33 10.62
N PHE A 95 0.48 7.39 9.75
CA PHE A 95 1.20 7.18 8.49
C PHE A 95 0.20 6.87 7.37
N PRO A 96 0.27 7.54 6.21
CA PRO A 96 1.28 8.51 5.77
C PRO A 96 1.03 9.97 6.22
N SER A 97 0.09 10.21 7.14
CA SER A 97 -0.36 11.55 7.54
C SER A 97 0.01 11.90 8.98
N ILE A 98 0.29 13.17 9.27
CA ILE A 98 0.47 13.68 10.65
C ILE A 98 -0.83 13.71 11.46
N VAL A 99 -1.97 13.70 10.78
CA VAL A 99 -3.29 13.55 11.41
C VAL A 99 -3.62 12.07 11.39
N PRO A 100 -4.11 11.48 12.50
CA PRO A 100 -4.42 10.07 12.54
C PRO A 100 -5.49 9.75 11.50
N VAL A 101 -5.20 8.75 10.66
CA VAL A 101 -6.10 8.25 9.62
C VAL A 101 -6.39 6.78 9.86
N PRO A 102 -7.63 6.32 9.60
CA PRO A 102 -7.93 4.90 9.58
C PRO A 102 -7.04 4.15 8.59
N VAL A 103 -6.53 2.97 8.97
CA VAL A 103 -5.67 2.11 8.14
C VAL A 103 -6.27 1.87 6.76
N ILE A 104 -7.60 1.72 6.67
CA ILE A 104 -8.25 1.49 5.39
C ILE A 104 -8.07 2.66 4.42
N TYR A 105 -8.15 3.91 4.90
CA TYR A 105 -7.97 5.08 4.06
C TYR A 105 -6.49 5.31 3.73
N ALA A 106 -5.57 5.02 4.66
CA ALA A 106 -4.14 5.02 4.37
C ALA A 106 -3.82 4.03 3.23
N GLY A 107 -4.36 2.81 3.30
CA GLY A 107 -4.21 1.79 2.27
C GLY A 107 -4.82 2.20 0.93
N LEU A 108 -6.00 2.82 0.92
CA LEU A 108 -6.63 3.33 -0.32
C LEU A 108 -5.81 4.44 -0.97
N ILE A 109 -5.16 5.32 -0.20
CA ILE A 109 -4.24 6.34 -0.73
C ILE A 109 -3.07 5.68 -1.47
N PHE A 110 -2.43 4.67 -0.87
CA PHE A 110 -1.33 3.95 -1.50
C PHE A 110 -1.78 3.16 -2.74
N ILE A 111 -2.94 2.48 -2.67
CA ILE A 111 -3.55 1.80 -3.84
C ILE A 111 -3.74 2.78 -4.98
N PHE A 112 -4.35 3.94 -4.69
CA PHE A 112 -4.63 4.94 -5.70
C PHE A 112 -3.33 5.48 -6.32
N SER A 113 -2.33 5.78 -5.49
CA SER A 113 -1.02 6.24 -5.96
C SER A 113 -0.33 5.23 -6.88
N ASP A 114 -0.32 3.94 -6.50
CA ASP A 114 0.34 2.90 -7.31
C ASP A 114 -0.41 2.62 -8.60
N VAL A 115 -1.74 2.60 -8.57
CA VAL A 115 -2.57 2.44 -9.78
C VAL A 115 -2.35 3.61 -10.74
N LEU A 116 -2.29 4.85 -10.23
CA LEU A 116 -1.97 6.02 -11.06
C LEU A 116 -0.58 5.91 -11.68
N ALA A 117 0.41 5.51 -10.89
CA ALA A 117 1.78 5.36 -11.38
C ALA A 117 1.90 4.27 -12.45
N VAL A 118 1.27 3.11 -12.23
CA VAL A 118 1.34 1.96 -13.16
C VAL A 118 0.60 2.21 -14.47
N PHE A 119 -0.63 2.74 -14.42
CA PHE A 119 -1.48 2.83 -15.60
C PHE A 119 -1.39 4.15 -16.35
N PHE A 120 -1.08 5.24 -15.65
CA PHE A 120 -1.08 6.58 -16.23
C PHE A 120 0.31 7.21 -16.24
N GLY A 121 1.29 6.65 -15.54
CA GLY A 121 2.61 7.28 -15.37
C GLY A 121 2.55 8.59 -14.58
N ILE A 122 1.43 8.86 -13.92
CA ILE A 122 1.19 10.06 -13.12
C ILE A 122 1.44 9.68 -11.67
N THR A 123 2.14 10.52 -10.91
CA THR A 123 2.48 10.35 -9.47
C THR A 123 3.61 9.36 -9.10
N GLY A 124 4.18 8.63 -10.06
CA GLY A 124 5.23 7.65 -9.78
C GLY A 124 6.64 8.24 -9.77
N ASN A 125 7.38 8.09 -8.67
CA ASN A 125 8.84 8.19 -8.76
C ASN A 125 9.31 6.98 -9.60
N PRO A 126 10.01 7.19 -10.72
CA PRO A 126 10.38 6.10 -11.62
C PRO A 126 11.28 5.04 -10.95
N ASN A 127 11.87 5.36 -9.79
CA ASN A 127 12.67 4.44 -8.99
C ASN A 127 11.85 3.61 -7.98
N VAL A 128 10.51 3.62 -8.08
CA VAL A 128 9.61 2.85 -7.20
C VAL A 128 8.97 1.71 -7.99
N ALA A 129 9.08 0.49 -7.44
CA ALA A 129 8.52 -0.72 -8.01
C ALA A 129 7.02 -0.87 -7.68
N HIS A 130 6.19 0.06 -8.18
CA HIS A 130 4.74 0.12 -7.92
C HIS A 130 3.99 -1.17 -8.25
N VAL A 131 4.40 -1.89 -9.30
CA VAL A 131 3.81 -3.21 -9.63
C VAL A 131 4.05 -4.21 -8.49
N GLY A 132 5.25 -4.20 -7.90
CA GLY A 132 5.59 -5.05 -6.76
C GLY A 132 4.77 -4.71 -5.52
N HIS A 133 4.48 -3.43 -5.29
CA HIS A 133 3.59 -2.98 -4.21
C HIS A 133 2.17 -3.53 -4.36
N LEU A 134 1.59 -3.43 -5.56
CA LEU A 134 0.26 -3.99 -5.85
C LEU A 134 0.23 -5.52 -5.68
N GLY A 135 1.28 -6.23 -6.09
CA GLY A 135 1.41 -7.68 -5.88
C GLY A 135 1.49 -8.06 -4.40
N GLY A 136 2.28 -7.32 -3.62
CA GLY A 136 2.37 -7.48 -2.18
C GLY A 136 1.04 -7.22 -1.47
N LEU A 137 0.38 -6.13 -1.83
CA LEU A 137 -0.94 -5.75 -1.32
C LEU A 137 -2.00 -6.80 -1.60
N ALA A 138 -2.10 -7.29 -2.84
CA ALA A 138 -3.04 -8.33 -3.21
C ALA A 138 -2.85 -9.58 -2.34
N THR A 139 -1.59 -9.98 -2.12
CA THR A 139 -1.24 -11.07 -1.20
C THR A 139 -1.74 -10.79 0.23
N GLY A 140 -1.57 -9.55 0.69
CA GLY A 140 -2.04 -9.10 2.01
C GLY A 140 -3.56 -9.15 2.17
N LEU A 141 -4.30 -8.66 1.18
CA LEU A 141 -5.77 -8.68 1.17
C LEU A 141 -6.30 -10.13 1.19
N LEU A 142 -5.64 -11.05 0.48
CA LEU A 142 -5.99 -12.48 0.50
C LEU A 142 -5.74 -13.10 1.89
N TRP A 143 -4.62 -12.78 2.54
CA TRP A 143 -4.38 -13.19 3.92
C TRP A 143 -5.39 -12.58 4.89
N GLY A 144 -5.71 -11.31 4.73
CA GLY A 144 -6.74 -10.61 5.51
C GLY A 144 -8.10 -11.30 5.37
N LEU A 145 -8.50 -11.64 4.13
CA LEU A 145 -9.72 -12.40 3.85
C LEU A 145 -9.70 -13.78 4.51
N HIS A 146 -8.59 -14.52 4.38
CA HIS A 146 -8.43 -15.83 5.00
C HIS A 146 -8.58 -15.77 6.53
N GLU A 147 -7.92 -14.80 7.18
CA GLU A 147 -7.90 -14.67 8.63
C GLU A 147 -9.14 -14.01 9.24
N ALA A 148 -9.87 -13.18 8.48
CA ALA A 148 -11.08 -12.49 8.92
C ALA A 148 -12.37 -13.23 8.53
N GLY A 149 -12.31 -14.05 7.48
CA GLY A 149 -13.45 -14.71 6.87
C GLY A 149 -14.23 -13.81 5.89
N PHE A 150 -15.00 -14.47 5.01
CA PHE A 150 -15.72 -13.82 3.92
C PHE A 150 -16.72 -12.77 4.39
N LYS A 151 -17.52 -13.06 5.42
CA LYS A 151 -18.57 -12.13 5.90
C LYS A 151 -18.00 -10.80 6.39
N LYS A 152 -16.93 -10.85 7.21
CA LYS A 152 -16.26 -9.64 7.71
C LYS A 152 -15.62 -8.87 6.55
N THR A 153 -14.95 -9.57 5.64
CA THR A 153 -14.34 -8.94 4.46
C THR A 153 -15.37 -8.24 3.58
N LEU A 154 -16.49 -8.89 3.30
CA LEU A 154 -17.59 -8.31 2.54
C LEU A 154 -18.15 -7.06 3.22
N LEU A 155 -18.36 -7.12 4.54
CA LEU A 155 -18.81 -5.95 5.31
C LEU A 155 -17.83 -4.79 5.20
N VAL A 156 -16.52 -5.03 5.32
CA VAL A 156 -15.49 -4.00 5.18
C VAL A 156 -15.55 -3.36 3.79
N ILE A 157 -15.64 -4.17 2.72
CA ILE A 157 -15.75 -3.68 1.35
C ILE A 157 -17.01 -2.81 1.18
N LEU A 158 -18.16 -3.28 1.68
CA LEU A 158 -19.42 -2.52 1.60
C LEU A 158 -19.33 -1.19 2.36
N LEU A 159 -18.76 -1.19 3.57
CA LEU A 159 -18.55 0.04 4.34
C LEU A 159 -17.63 1.03 3.64
N ILE A 160 -16.57 0.55 2.98
CA ILE A 160 -15.68 1.39 2.17
C ILE A 160 -16.45 2.00 1.02
N ILE A 161 -17.16 1.18 0.23
CA ILE A 161 -17.94 1.65 -0.92
C ILE A 161 -18.95 2.71 -0.46
N ILE A 162 -19.70 2.45 0.61
CA ILE A 162 -20.64 3.39 1.19
C ILE A 162 -19.92 4.67 1.62
N SER A 163 -18.79 4.57 2.34
CA SER A 163 -18.05 5.76 2.79
C SER A 163 -17.54 6.59 1.62
N VAL A 164 -17.03 5.98 0.55
CA VAL A 164 -16.56 6.68 -0.64
C VAL A 164 -17.73 7.36 -1.36
N VAL A 165 -18.84 6.64 -1.57
CA VAL A 165 -20.04 7.20 -2.23
C VAL A 165 -20.62 8.36 -1.42
N VAL A 166 -20.66 8.26 -0.10
CA VAL A 166 -21.19 9.31 0.79
C VAL A 166 -20.25 10.51 0.85
N LEU A 167 -18.93 10.29 0.92
CA LEU A 167 -17.94 11.37 1.03
C LEU A 167 -17.67 12.07 -0.31
N MET A 168 -17.88 11.39 -1.44
CA MET A 168 -17.55 11.92 -2.78
C MET A 168 -18.28 13.24 -3.12
N PRO A 169 -19.59 13.41 -2.87
CA PRO A 169 -20.26 14.69 -3.08
C PRO A 169 -19.64 15.84 -2.26
N PHE A 170 -19.24 15.57 -1.01
CA PHE A 170 -18.60 16.58 -0.16
C PHE A 170 -17.20 16.92 -0.66
N LEU A 171 -16.45 15.92 -1.13
CA LEU A 171 -15.13 16.14 -1.72
C LEU A 171 -15.22 16.97 -3.01
N LEU A 172 -16.19 16.67 -3.87
CA LEU A 172 -16.45 17.45 -5.10
C LEU A 172 -16.91 18.87 -4.77
N LEU A 173 -17.77 19.03 -3.76
CA LEU A 173 -18.21 20.35 -3.30
C LEU A 173 -17.05 21.16 -2.72
N PHE A 174 -16.16 20.51 -1.94
CA PHE A 174 -14.95 21.13 -1.44
C PHE A 174 -14.10 21.66 -2.60
N PHE A 175 -13.78 20.84 -3.60
CA PHE A 175 -13.01 21.31 -4.76
C PHE A 175 -13.71 22.40 -5.55
N LYS A 176 -15.05 22.38 -5.64
CA LYS A 176 -15.83 23.44 -6.31
C LYS A 176 -15.81 24.76 -5.54
N ILE A 177 -15.90 24.71 -4.20
CA ILE A 177 -15.81 25.91 -3.34
C ILE A 177 -14.40 26.49 -3.38
N PHE A 178 -13.38 25.63 -3.38
CA PHE A 178 -11.97 25.99 -3.39
C PHE A 178 -11.36 25.99 -4.81
N ASP A 179 -12.18 26.12 -5.86
CA ASP A 179 -11.69 26.28 -7.23
C ASP A 179 -11.11 27.70 -7.38
N TYR A 180 -9.87 27.85 -6.91
CA TYR A 180 -9.08 29.09 -6.87
C TYR A 180 -8.99 29.79 -8.23
N THR A 181 -9.20 29.07 -9.34
CA THR A 181 -9.19 29.64 -10.69
C THR A 181 -10.32 30.66 -10.87
N SER A 182 -11.50 30.41 -10.30
CA SER A 182 -12.66 31.31 -10.37
C SER A 182 -12.49 32.59 -9.55
N ILE A 183 -11.85 32.48 -8.38
CA ILE A 183 -11.59 33.61 -7.46
C ILE A 183 -10.52 34.54 -8.05
N ILE A 184 -9.47 33.99 -8.66
CA ILE A 184 -8.39 34.79 -9.27
C ILE A 184 -8.87 35.45 -10.56
N SER A 185 -9.66 34.77 -11.40
CA SER A 185 -10.24 35.37 -12.61
C SER A 185 -11.27 36.46 -12.37
N SER A 186 -11.81 36.57 -11.15
CA SER A 186 -12.70 37.68 -10.75
C SER A 186 -11.95 38.88 -10.14
N LEU A 187 -10.65 38.73 -9.90
CA LEU A 187 -9.77 39.74 -9.29
C LEU A 187 -8.77 40.35 -10.29
N VAL A 188 -8.77 39.88 -11.55
CA VAL A 188 -7.99 40.40 -12.69
C VAL A 188 -8.97 40.79 -13.79
#